data_AF-A0A0D0JZL0-F1
#
_entry.id   AF-A0A0D0JZL0-F1
#
_cell.length_a   1.000
_cell.length_b   1.000
_cell.length_c   1.000
_cell.angle_alpha   90.00
_cell.angle_beta   90.00
_cell.angle_gamma   90.00
#
_symmetry.space_group_name_H-M   'P 1'
#
loop_
_entity.id
_entity.type
_entity.pdbx_description
1 polymer ?
#
loop_
_entity_poly.entity_id
_entity_poly.type
_entity_poly.pdbx_seq_one_letter_code
_entity_poly.pdbx_strand_id
1 'polypeptide(L)'
;MSETDLPAPDSDELRQLLTREDLRSLYLFLYDRRRNPPTMVEIRAHAAAANGESHSQTDRRVRELRDWFRLPVVRTGRVHVYRLEGRADEQQGERSGVSPKVRGEVLSAKRCAQCGKTPAEDHVKLEVDHKIPHSWGGTDDMENLQPLCTQCNHDKQAFYSSMDPFEEQIRTATAHLEPHRRIGELLKAFHIAGVDTPSRVVGVVASMHQYQEDWQKRMRELRKLGWDYDTIKRKENGRIRSYYRLTAFTDWPDGNIAAEIKRREKAKKRAKS
;
A
#
# COMPACT_ATOMS: atom_id res chain seq x y z
N MET A 1 27.51 -5.35 -20.78
CA MET A 1 26.86 -4.30 -19.96
C MET A 1 26.73 -3.08 -20.86
N SER A 2 25.65 -3.00 -21.64
CA SER A 2 25.45 -1.94 -22.62
C SER A 2 24.81 -0.72 -21.98
N GLU A 3 25.50 0.41 -22.05
CA GLU A 3 25.10 1.74 -21.57
C GLU A 3 24.02 2.40 -22.48
N THR A 4 23.22 1.63 -23.23
CA THR A 4 22.66 2.06 -24.52
C THR A 4 21.15 1.85 -24.68
N ASP A 5 20.32 2.29 -23.72
CA ASP A 5 18.85 2.23 -23.89
C ASP A 5 18.07 3.46 -23.36
N LEU A 6 18.74 4.45 -22.77
CA LEU A 6 18.06 5.66 -22.31
C LEU A 6 18.11 6.76 -23.41
N PRO A 7 16.98 7.34 -23.83
CA PRO A 7 16.97 8.50 -24.73
C PRO A 7 17.78 9.66 -24.17
N ALA A 8 18.49 10.40 -25.02
CA ALA A 8 19.15 11.63 -24.57
C ALA A 8 18.09 12.67 -24.12
N PRO A 9 18.35 13.48 -23.08
CA PRO A 9 17.38 14.45 -22.57
C PRO A 9 16.86 15.48 -23.59
N ASP A 10 17.66 15.77 -24.61
CA ASP A 10 17.39 16.71 -25.70
C ASP A 10 16.95 16.02 -27.01
N SER A 11 16.78 14.70 -26.99
CA SER A 11 16.36 13.93 -28.17
C SER A 11 14.88 14.12 -28.50
N ASP A 12 14.56 14.07 -29.80
CA ASP A 12 13.17 14.07 -30.27
C ASP A 12 12.40 12.82 -29.82
N GLU A 13 13.11 11.70 -29.67
CA GLU A 13 12.56 10.48 -29.11
C GLU A 13 12.01 10.71 -27.69
N LEU A 14 12.76 11.36 -26.80
CA LEU A 14 12.28 11.65 -25.46
C LEU A 14 11.10 12.64 -25.49
N ARG A 15 11.12 13.63 -26.38
CA ARG A 15 10.00 14.59 -26.54
C ARG A 15 8.71 13.91 -26.98
N GLN A 16 8.82 12.89 -27.83
CA GLN A 16 7.68 12.07 -28.26
C GLN A 16 7.18 11.15 -27.13
N LEU A 17 8.10 10.59 -26.35
CA LEU A 17 7.77 9.68 -25.25
C LEU A 17 7.14 10.41 -24.04
N LEU A 18 7.76 11.52 -23.62
CA LEU A 18 7.35 12.34 -22.50
C LEU A 18 6.85 13.68 -23.03
N THR A 19 5.54 13.79 -23.26
CA THR A 19 4.91 15.00 -23.83
C THR A 19 4.84 16.16 -22.84
N ARG A 20 4.89 15.90 -21.54
CA ARG A 20 4.85 16.93 -20.49
C ARG A 20 6.23 17.47 -20.12
N GLU A 21 6.32 18.77 -19.92
CA GLU A 21 7.56 19.45 -19.55
C GLU A 21 8.06 19.06 -18.15
N ASP A 22 7.16 18.87 -17.20
CA ASP A 22 7.50 18.45 -15.84
C ASP A 22 8.15 17.07 -15.78
N LEU A 23 7.62 16.11 -16.54
CA LEU A 23 8.21 14.78 -16.70
C LEU A 23 9.58 14.82 -17.36
N ARG A 24 9.76 15.65 -18.40
CA ARG A 24 11.06 15.83 -19.05
C ARG A 24 12.08 16.48 -18.13
N SER A 25 11.68 17.47 -17.33
CA SER A 25 12.54 18.11 -16.33
C SER A 25 12.99 17.11 -15.25
N LEU A 26 12.07 16.27 -14.76
CA LEU A 26 12.40 15.20 -13.82
C LEU A 26 13.28 14.12 -14.44
N TYR A 27 13.01 13.74 -15.68
CA TYR A 27 13.84 12.80 -16.43
C TYR A 27 15.27 13.32 -16.57
N LEU A 28 15.45 14.57 -17.02
CA LEU A 28 16.75 15.23 -17.15
C LEU A 28 17.50 15.22 -15.81
N PHE A 29 16.83 15.58 -14.71
CA PHE A 29 17.43 15.57 -13.38
C PHE A 29 17.92 14.16 -12.97
N LEU A 30 17.13 13.13 -13.22
CA LEU A 30 17.52 11.73 -12.95
C LEU A 30 18.62 11.25 -13.90
N TYR A 31 18.57 11.69 -15.17
CA TYR A 31 19.54 11.38 -16.21
C TYR A 31 20.92 11.92 -15.83
N ASP A 32 21.02 13.19 -15.47
CA ASP A 32 22.29 13.83 -15.09
C ASP A 32 22.87 13.23 -13.80
N ARG A 33 21.98 12.76 -12.91
CA ARG A 33 22.37 12.17 -11.62
C ARG A 33 22.54 10.65 -11.66
N ARG A 34 22.62 10.00 -12.82
CA ARG A 34 22.83 8.54 -12.90
C ARG A 34 24.07 8.04 -12.12
N ARG A 35 25.15 8.82 -12.10
CA ARG A 35 26.38 8.49 -11.35
C ARG A 35 26.32 8.84 -9.87
N ASN A 36 25.36 9.68 -9.46
CA ASN A 36 25.10 10.02 -8.05
C ASN A 36 23.59 10.14 -7.79
N PRO A 37 22.89 8.98 -7.70
CA PRO A 37 21.43 8.91 -7.71
C PRO A 37 20.78 9.73 -6.58
N PRO A 38 19.74 10.53 -6.87
CA PRO A 38 19.13 11.41 -5.88
C PRO A 38 18.19 10.66 -4.93
N THR A 39 18.01 11.22 -3.75
CA THR A 39 16.94 10.87 -2.81
C THR A 39 15.60 11.49 -3.24
N MET A 40 14.49 11.01 -2.68
CA MET A 40 13.18 11.64 -2.92
C MET A 40 13.11 13.10 -2.44
N VAL A 41 13.87 13.45 -1.40
CA VAL A 41 13.95 14.83 -0.90
C VAL A 41 14.56 15.74 -1.96
N GLU A 42 15.64 15.30 -2.61
CA GLU A 42 16.30 16.05 -3.68
C GLU A 42 15.42 16.14 -4.94
N ILE A 43 14.68 15.07 -5.27
CA ILE A 43 13.75 15.07 -6.40
C ILE A 43 12.61 16.08 -6.17
N ARG A 44 12.01 16.09 -4.98
CA ARG A 44 10.96 17.06 -4.61
C ARG A 44 11.49 18.50 -4.62
N ALA A 45 12.71 18.72 -4.10
CA ALA A 45 13.34 20.03 -4.14
C ALA A 45 13.56 20.52 -5.58
N HIS A 46 14.02 19.65 -6.48
CA HIS A 46 14.16 19.97 -7.90
C HIS A 46 12.83 20.33 -8.55
N ALA A 47 11.79 19.51 -8.37
CA ALA A 47 10.47 19.75 -8.97
C ALA A 47 9.82 21.04 -8.45
N ALA A 48 9.97 21.33 -7.16
CA ALA A 48 9.49 22.58 -6.57
C ALA A 48 10.22 23.81 -7.16
N ALA A 49 11.54 23.72 -7.36
CA ALA A 49 12.33 24.81 -7.94
C ALA A 49 12.07 25.01 -9.44
N ALA A 50 11.89 23.93 -10.20
CA ALA A 50 11.70 23.99 -11.64
C ALA A 50 10.27 24.39 -12.04
N ASN A 51 9.27 23.84 -11.35
CA ASN A 51 7.87 23.89 -11.80
C ASN A 51 6.89 24.40 -10.73
N GLY A 52 7.35 24.76 -9.53
CA GLY A 52 6.47 25.13 -8.41
C GLY A 52 5.59 23.98 -7.91
N GLU A 53 5.98 22.73 -8.16
CA GLU A 53 5.18 21.56 -7.84
C GLU A 53 5.06 21.29 -6.33
N SER A 54 3.89 20.81 -5.91
CA SER A 54 3.72 20.25 -4.57
C SER A 54 4.32 18.84 -4.48
N HIS A 55 4.69 18.41 -3.26
CA HIS A 55 5.28 17.08 -3.03
C HIS A 55 4.42 15.93 -3.58
N SER A 56 3.09 16.02 -3.50
CA SER A 56 2.19 14.96 -3.98
C SER A 56 2.16 14.86 -5.50
N GLN A 57 2.33 15.98 -6.22
CA GLN A 57 2.46 15.99 -7.68
C GLN A 57 3.79 15.38 -8.10
N THR A 58 4.90 15.77 -7.44
CA THR A 58 6.22 15.22 -7.76
C THR A 58 6.28 13.71 -7.54
N ASP A 59 5.77 13.22 -6.41
CA ASP A 59 5.70 11.78 -6.14
C ASP A 59 4.90 11.01 -7.19
N ARG A 60 3.83 11.63 -7.72
CA ARG A 60 3.05 11.07 -8.83
C ARG A 60 3.86 11.04 -10.11
N ARG A 61 4.58 12.10 -10.45
CA ARG A 61 5.42 12.16 -11.66
C ARG A 61 6.55 11.14 -11.63
N VAL A 62 7.18 10.93 -10.47
CA VAL A 62 8.19 9.87 -10.30
C VAL A 62 7.61 8.47 -10.51
N ARG A 63 6.36 8.24 -10.08
CA ARG A 63 5.67 6.97 -10.38
C ARG A 63 5.36 6.84 -11.87
N GLU A 64 4.90 7.91 -12.50
CA GLU A 64 4.58 7.94 -13.94
C GLU A 64 5.82 7.65 -14.80
N LEU A 65 6.99 8.18 -14.44
CA LEU A 65 8.25 7.86 -15.13
C LEU A 65 8.58 6.35 -15.16
N ARG A 66 8.04 5.55 -14.23
CA ARG A 66 8.25 4.09 -14.21
C ARG A 66 7.51 3.36 -15.31
N ASP A 67 6.52 4.00 -15.94
CA ASP A 67 5.79 3.42 -17.06
C ASP A 67 6.68 3.32 -18.31
N TRP A 68 7.72 4.17 -18.40
CA TRP A 68 8.67 4.19 -19.52
C TRP A 68 10.08 3.76 -19.13
N PHE A 69 10.47 3.90 -17.86
CA PHE A 69 11.86 3.70 -17.43
C PHE A 69 11.98 2.84 -16.17
N ARG A 70 13.01 1.99 -16.14
CA ARG A 70 13.38 1.24 -14.95
C ARG A 70 14.01 2.20 -13.93
N LEU A 71 13.24 2.52 -12.90
CA LEU A 71 13.60 3.49 -11.84
C LEU A 71 13.54 2.85 -10.42
N PRO A 72 14.42 1.88 -10.10
CA PRO A 72 14.44 1.23 -8.79
C PRO A 72 14.88 2.18 -7.67
N VAL A 73 14.41 1.85 -6.47
CA VAL A 73 14.83 2.51 -5.22
C VAL A 73 15.86 1.61 -4.56
N VAL A 74 17.09 2.11 -4.43
CA VAL A 74 18.19 1.35 -3.84
C VAL A 74 18.60 1.98 -2.52
N ARG A 75 18.80 1.16 -1.49
CA ARG A 75 19.32 1.63 -0.21
C ARG A 75 20.82 1.88 -0.33
N THR A 76 21.26 3.11 -0.05
CA THR A 76 22.68 3.49 0.01
C THR A 76 22.95 4.04 1.40
N GLY A 77 23.57 3.23 2.26
CA GLY A 77 23.76 3.55 3.68
C GLY A 77 22.42 3.64 4.44
N ARG A 78 22.08 4.84 4.92
CA ARG A 78 20.83 5.14 5.65
C ARG A 78 19.73 5.77 4.80
N VAL A 79 19.98 6.02 3.52
CA VAL A 79 19.02 6.71 2.62
C VAL A 79 18.60 5.82 1.45
N HIS A 80 17.44 6.14 0.87
CA HIS A 80 16.93 5.54 -0.34
C HIS A 80 17.16 6.49 -1.53
N VAL A 81 17.80 5.98 -2.58
CA VAL A 81 18.11 6.73 -3.80
C VAL A 81 17.44 6.09 -5.02
N TYR A 82 17.12 6.92 -6.00
CA TYR A 82 16.36 6.54 -7.20
C TYR A 82 17.30 6.47 -8.40
N ARG A 83 17.49 5.28 -8.98
CA ARG A 83 18.44 5.06 -10.09
C ARG A 83 17.72 4.95 -11.41
N LEU A 84 18.07 5.75 -12.39
CA LEU A 84 17.58 5.59 -13.76
C LEU A 84 18.50 4.60 -14.49
N GLU A 85 18.04 3.36 -14.68
CA GLU A 85 18.88 2.23 -15.12
C GLU A 85 18.65 1.80 -16.58
N GLY A 86 17.51 2.15 -17.19
CA GLY A 86 17.17 1.74 -18.56
C GLY A 86 15.69 1.99 -18.88
N ARG A 87 15.21 1.50 -20.02
CA ARG A 87 13.76 1.44 -20.27
C ARG A 87 13.08 0.46 -19.34
N ALA A 88 11.78 0.69 -19.12
CA ALA A 88 10.93 -0.28 -18.48
C ALA A 88 10.90 -1.57 -19.32
N ASP A 89 10.96 -2.73 -18.68
CA ASP A 89 10.75 -4.01 -19.35
C ASP A 89 9.32 -4.06 -19.92
N GLU A 90 9.05 -4.82 -20.99
CA GLU A 90 7.69 -5.01 -21.53
C GLU A 90 6.68 -5.44 -20.43
N GLN A 91 7.15 -6.14 -19.39
CA GLN A 91 6.35 -6.52 -18.22
C GLN A 91 6.04 -5.37 -17.24
N GLN A 92 6.78 -4.26 -17.28
CA GLN A 92 6.46 -3.03 -16.54
C GLN A 92 5.52 -2.10 -17.33
N GLY A 93 5.45 -2.26 -18.65
CA GLY A 93 4.50 -1.58 -19.54
C GLY A 93 3.03 -2.04 -19.40
N GLU A 94 2.78 -3.06 -18.57
CA GLU A 94 1.45 -3.62 -18.31
C GLU A 94 0.82 -3.15 -16.99
N ARG A 95 1.23 -2.00 -16.45
CA ARG A 95 0.32 -1.22 -15.57
C ARG A 95 -0.67 -0.46 -16.45
N SER A 96 -1.41 -1.19 -17.28
CA SER A 96 -2.59 -0.63 -17.94
C SER A 96 -3.55 -0.27 -16.82
N GLY A 97 -3.67 1.02 -16.50
CA GLY A 97 -4.67 1.49 -15.55
C GLY A 97 -6.04 0.89 -15.89
N VAL A 98 -6.90 0.75 -14.88
CA VAL A 98 -8.23 0.13 -14.98
C VAL A 98 -8.89 0.38 -16.35
N SER A 99 -9.09 -0.70 -17.12
CA SER A 99 -9.58 -0.58 -18.51
C SER A 99 -10.89 0.21 -18.58
N PRO A 100 -11.20 0.91 -19.70
CA PRO A 100 -12.44 1.66 -19.82
C PRO A 100 -13.70 0.83 -19.53
N LYS A 101 -13.69 -0.46 -19.91
CA LYS A 101 -14.77 -1.41 -19.62
C LYS A 101 -14.94 -1.62 -18.12
N VAL A 102 -13.86 -1.98 -17.43
CA VAL A 102 -13.85 -2.20 -15.97
C VAL A 102 -14.23 -0.91 -15.25
N ARG A 103 -13.72 0.24 -15.69
CA ARG A 103 -14.08 1.56 -15.15
C ARG A 103 -15.58 1.83 -15.29
N GLY A 104 -16.17 1.55 -16.44
CA GLY A 104 -17.60 1.69 -16.67
C GLY A 104 -18.42 0.77 -15.76
N GLU A 105 -17.97 -0.47 -15.57
CA GLU A 105 -18.62 -1.44 -14.68
C GLU A 105 -18.57 -1.01 -13.21
N VAL A 106 -17.41 -0.59 -12.69
CA VAL A 106 -17.27 -0.08 -11.32
C VAL A 106 -18.17 1.15 -11.08
N LEU A 107 -18.22 2.08 -12.04
CA LEU A 107 -19.00 3.32 -11.92
C LEU A 107 -20.50 3.12 -12.20
N SER A 108 -20.92 1.94 -12.68
CA SER A 108 -22.33 1.63 -12.96
C SER A 108 -23.23 1.68 -11.71
N ALA A 109 -22.63 1.53 -10.53
CA ALA A 109 -23.32 1.67 -9.24
C ALA A 109 -23.88 3.08 -8.99
N LYS A 110 -23.36 4.11 -9.68
CA LYS A 110 -23.81 5.52 -9.63
C LYS A 110 -23.91 6.11 -8.20
N ARG A 111 -23.18 5.53 -7.26
CA ARG A 111 -23.18 5.91 -5.84
C ARG A 111 -21.78 5.69 -5.25
N CYS A 112 -21.36 6.59 -4.36
CA CYS A 112 -20.14 6.40 -3.59
C CYS A 112 -20.31 5.22 -2.61
N ALA A 113 -19.41 4.25 -2.66
CA ALA A 113 -19.40 3.06 -1.79
C ALA A 113 -19.19 3.40 -0.31
N GLN A 114 -18.61 4.56 0.01
CA GLN A 114 -18.30 4.96 1.38
C GLN A 114 -19.36 5.85 2.03
N CYS A 115 -19.78 6.92 1.36
CA CYS A 115 -20.72 7.89 1.92
C CYS A 115 -22.13 7.80 1.35
N GLY A 116 -22.34 6.98 0.33
CA GLY A 116 -23.64 6.82 -0.31
C GLY A 116 -24.07 7.99 -1.20
N LYS A 117 -23.30 9.06 -1.37
CA LYS A 117 -23.68 10.18 -2.24
C LYS A 117 -23.75 9.79 -3.72
N THR A 118 -24.65 10.41 -4.48
CA THR A 118 -24.86 10.17 -5.92
C THR A 118 -24.55 11.42 -6.76
N PRO A 119 -24.06 11.28 -8.01
CA PRO A 119 -23.86 12.43 -8.89
C PRO A 119 -25.12 13.22 -9.20
N ALA A 120 -26.29 12.56 -9.23
CA ALA A 120 -27.55 13.17 -9.58
C ALA A 120 -28.14 14.04 -8.44
N GLU A 121 -28.03 13.59 -7.20
CA GLU A 121 -28.63 14.25 -6.04
C GLU A 121 -27.65 15.17 -5.32
N ASP A 122 -26.38 14.74 -5.19
CA ASP A 122 -25.37 15.43 -4.39
C ASP A 122 -24.34 16.22 -5.22
N HIS A 123 -24.47 16.19 -6.56
CA HIS A 123 -23.54 16.82 -7.50
C HIS A 123 -22.06 16.42 -7.29
N VAL A 124 -21.81 15.18 -6.83
CA VAL A 124 -20.46 14.64 -6.64
C VAL A 124 -19.93 13.97 -7.90
N LYS A 125 -18.61 14.04 -8.11
CA LYS A 125 -17.91 13.22 -9.11
C LYS A 125 -17.48 11.89 -8.51
N LEU A 126 -17.75 10.80 -9.22
CA LEU A 126 -17.26 9.46 -8.85
C LEU A 126 -15.96 9.12 -9.60
N GLU A 127 -15.10 8.40 -8.88
CA GLU A 127 -13.79 7.92 -9.31
C GLU A 127 -13.68 6.43 -8.97
N VAL A 128 -12.84 5.73 -9.73
CA VAL A 128 -12.51 4.33 -9.42
C VAL A 128 -11.36 4.37 -8.43
N ASP A 129 -11.54 3.67 -7.31
CA ASP A 129 -10.55 3.52 -6.24
C ASP A 129 -10.37 2.03 -5.90
N HIS A 130 -9.18 1.69 -5.41
CA HIS A 130 -8.85 0.35 -4.95
C HIS A 130 -9.15 0.20 -3.46
N LYS A 131 -9.98 -0.78 -3.07
CA LYS A 131 -10.25 -1.13 -1.66
C LYS A 131 -8.96 -1.37 -0.89
N ILE A 132 -8.05 -2.17 -1.46
CA ILE A 132 -6.69 -2.37 -1.00
C ILE A 132 -5.75 -1.57 -1.91
N PRO A 133 -4.94 -0.63 -1.38
CA PRO A 133 -3.97 0.12 -2.17
C PRO A 133 -2.97 -0.79 -2.90
N HIS A 134 -2.55 -0.38 -4.11
CA HIS A 134 -1.48 -1.09 -4.85
C HIS A 134 -0.17 -1.21 -4.07
N SER A 135 0.21 -0.18 -3.29
CA SER A 135 1.40 -0.22 -2.43
C SER A 135 1.36 -1.37 -1.43
N TRP A 136 0.18 -1.87 -1.10
CA TRP A 136 -0.04 -2.97 -0.17
C TRP A 136 -0.33 -4.30 -0.86
N GLY A 137 -0.28 -4.34 -2.20
CA GLY A 137 -0.53 -5.55 -3.00
C GLY A 137 -1.96 -5.68 -3.53
N GLY A 138 -2.76 -4.60 -3.54
CA GLY A 138 -4.06 -4.60 -4.21
C GLY A 138 -3.94 -4.74 -5.73
N THR A 139 -4.89 -5.48 -6.33
CA THR A 139 -4.96 -5.76 -7.77
C THR A 139 -5.96 -4.83 -8.49
N ASP A 140 -5.93 -4.80 -9.82
CA ASP A 140 -6.93 -4.12 -10.66
C ASP A 140 -8.18 -4.98 -10.92
N ASP A 141 -8.32 -6.11 -10.22
CA ASP A 141 -9.48 -7.01 -10.34
C ASP A 141 -10.73 -6.32 -9.78
N MET A 142 -11.88 -6.66 -10.37
CA MET A 142 -13.18 -6.05 -10.02
C MET A 142 -13.47 -6.10 -8.52
N GLU A 143 -13.08 -7.18 -7.85
CA GLU A 143 -13.28 -7.40 -6.43
C GLU A 143 -12.56 -6.36 -5.56
N ASN A 144 -11.41 -5.85 -6.03
CA ASN A 144 -10.62 -4.85 -5.34
C ASN A 144 -10.99 -3.41 -5.75
N LEU A 145 -11.88 -3.21 -6.73
CA LEU A 145 -12.28 -1.87 -7.16
C LEU A 145 -13.59 -1.43 -6.49
N GLN A 146 -13.74 -0.12 -6.31
CA GLN A 146 -14.95 0.51 -5.78
C GLN A 146 -15.15 1.92 -6.34
N PRO A 147 -16.41 2.38 -6.50
CA PRO A 147 -16.71 3.75 -6.84
C PRO A 147 -16.67 4.63 -5.58
N LEU A 148 -15.79 5.63 -5.53
CA LEU A 148 -15.77 6.64 -4.47
C LEU A 148 -16.01 8.03 -5.04
N CYS A 149 -16.64 8.92 -4.27
CA CYS A 149 -16.61 10.34 -4.62
C CYS A 149 -15.21 10.91 -4.40
N THR A 150 -14.85 11.97 -5.13
CA THR A 150 -13.52 12.61 -5.03
C THR A 150 -13.12 12.92 -3.58
N GLN A 151 -14.06 13.39 -2.75
CA GLN A 151 -13.79 13.66 -1.33
C GLN A 151 -13.44 12.39 -0.55
N CYS A 152 -14.26 11.33 -0.65
CA CYS A 152 -13.98 10.07 0.05
C CYS A 152 -12.70 9.40 -0.45
N ASN A 153 -12.41 9.49 -1.76
CA ASN A 153 -11.17 8.99 -2.34
C ASN A 153 -9.94 9.70 -1.72
N HIS A 154 -9.99 11.03 -1.65
CA HIS A 154 -8.93 11.84 -1.03
C HIS A 154 -8.77 11.54 0.48
N ASP A 155 -9.88 11.46 1.22
CA ASP A 155 -9.84 11.15 2.66
C ASP A 155 -9.29 9.75 2.93
N LYS A 156 -9.66 8.78 2.08
CA LYS A 156 -9.13 7.42 2.10
C LYS A 156 -7.62 7.41 1.84
N GLN A 157 -7.16 8.15 0.84
CA GLN A 157 -5.73 8.29 0.55
C GLN A 157 -4.97 8.87 1.75
N ALA A 158 -5.46 9.98 2.33
CA ALA A 158 -4.85 10.60 3.51
C ALA A 158 -4.82 9.64 4.73
N PHE A 159 -5.88 8.85 4.91
CA PHE A 159 -5.93 7.83 5.96
C PHE A 159 -4.86 6.75 5.76
N TYR A 160 -4.71 6.21 4.55
CA TYR A 160 -3.71 5.18 4.25
C TYR A 160 -2.29 5.71 4.32
N SER A 161 -2.04 6.94 3.86
CA SER A 161 -0.73 7.57 3.97
C SER A 161 -0.23 7.72 5.41
N SER A 162 -1.15 7.77 6.39
CA SER A 162 -0.76 7.73 7.82
C SER A 162 -0.12 6.41 8.26
N MET A 163 -0.14 5.38 7.41
CA MET A 163 0.42 4.05 7.65
C MET A 163 1.58 3.70 6.71
N ASP A 164 2.02 4.63 5.85
CA ASP A 164 3.18 4.45 4.96
C ASP A 164 4.46 3.98 5.70
N PRO A 165 4.77 4.41 6.95
CA PRO A 165 5.91 3.87 7.69
C PRO A 165 5.87 2.36 7.94
N PHE A 166 4.71 1.72 7.76
CA PHE A 166 4.48 0.30 7.98
C PHE A 166 4.13 -0.46 6.69
N GLU A 167 4.37 0.14 5.52
CA GLU A 167 3.97 -0.41 4.22
C GLU A 167 4.50 -1.85 4.02
N GLU A 168 5.76 -2.09 4.37
CA GLU A 168 6.40 -3.40 4.23
C GLU A 168 5.71 -4.47 5.10
N GLN A 169 5.49 -4.17 6.39
CA GLN A 169 4.83 -5.09 7.33
C GLN A 169 3.36 -5.32 6.96
N ILE A 170 2.69 -4.31 6.40
CA ILE A 170 1.31 -4.45 5.93
C ILE A 170 1.28 -5.36 4.71
N ARG A 171 2.17 -5.13 3.74
CA ARG A 171 2.24 -5.90 2.49
C ARG A 171 2.48 -7.40 2.74
N THR A 172 3.33 -7.77 3.71
CA THR A 172 3.55 -9.18 4.05
C THR A 172 2.28 -9.87 4.54
N ALA A 173 1.36 -9.13 5.16
CA ALA A 173 0.11 -9.68 5.64
C ALA A 173 -0.98 -9.72 4.55
N THR A 174 -1.02 -8.74 3.64
CA THR A 174 -2.13 -8.55 2.69
C THR A 174 -2.49 -9.79 1.88
N ALA A 175 -1.54 -10.64 1.50
CA ALA A 175 -1.81 -11.84 0.69
C ALA A 175 -2.67 -12.90 1.41
N HIS A 176 -2.81 -12.84 2.74
CA HIS A 176 -3.51 -13.86 3.50
C HIS A 176 -5.02 -13.62 3.58
N LEU A 177 -5.82 -14.51 2.99
CA LEU A 177 -7.27 -14.40 2.98
C LEU A 177 -7.90 -14.70 4.35
N GLU A 178 -7.37 -15.68 5.09
CA GLU A 178 -7.87 -15.99 6.43
C GLU A 178 -7.50 -14.89 7.44
N PRO A 179 -8.48 -14.28 8.16
CA PRO A 179 -8.22 -13.18 9.08
C PRO A 179 -7.19 -13.49 10.17
N HIS A 180 -7.22 -14.70 10.75
CA HIS A 180 -6.24 -15.12 11.77
C HIS A 180 -4.83 -15.12 11.21
N ARG A 181 -4.63 -15.71 10.03
CA ARG A 181 -3.33 -15.77 9.38
C ARG A 181 -2.81 -14.38 9.08
N ARG A 182 -3.66 -13.53 8.51
CA ARG A 182 -3.33 -12.16 8.18
C ARG A 182 -2.88 -11.36 9.40
N ILE A 183 -3.64 -11.43 10.49
CA ILE A 183 -3.31 -10.74 11.73
C ILE A 183 -2.00 -11.30 12.33
N GLY A 184 -1.83 -12.63 12.36
CA GLY A 184 -0.62 -13.22 12.91
C GLY A 184 0.64 -12.90 12.11
N GLU A 185 0.57 -12.94 10.78
CA GLU A 185 1.69 -12.58 9.91
C GLU A 185 2.04 -11.09 9.97
N LEU A 186 1.04 -10.23 10.17
CA LEU A 186 1.28 -8.82 10.51
C LEU A 186 2.06 -8.70 11.83
N LEU A 187 1.62 -9.38 12.90
CA LEU A 187 2.31 -9.32 14.20
C LEU A 187 3.75 -9.84 14.09
N LYS A 188 3.99 -10.91 13.32
CA LYS A 188 5.33 -11.43 13.05
C LYS A 188 6.20 -10.40 12.32
N ALA A 189 5.67 -9.76 11.29
CA ALA A 189 6.42 -8.75 10.52
C ALA A 189 6.86 -7.57 11.40
N PHE A 190 5.98 -7.09 12.28
CA PHE A 190 6.32 -6.05 13.26
C PHE A 190 7.34 -6.53 14.31
N HIS A 191 7.18 -7.75 14.81
CA HIS A 191 8.11 -8.36 15.76
C HIS A 191 9.53 -8.49 15.17
N ILE A 192 9.64 -8.98 13.93
CA ILE A 192 10.93 -9.09 13.21
C ILE A 192 11.56 -7.70 13.02
N ALA A 193 10.74 -6.68 12.75
CA ALA A 193 11.20 -5.30 12.63
C ALA A 193 11.52 -4.63 13.98
N GLY A 194 11.33 -5.32 15.12
CA GLY A 194 11.63 -4.80 16.45
C GLY A 194 10.71 -3.66 16.90
N VAL A 195 9.52 -3.54 16.33
CA VAL A 195 8.55 -2.47 16.59
C VAL A 195 7.21 -3.01 17.05
N ASP A 196 6.53 -2.28 17.94
CA ASP A 196 5.21 -2.69 18.41
C ASP A 196 4.13 -2.38 17.36
N THR A 197 3.22 -3.34 17.15
CA THR A 197 2.16 -3.22 16.14
C THR A 197 1.05 -2.27 16.61
N PRO A 198 0.79 -1.15 15.90
CA PRO A 198 -0.29 -0.25 16.28
C PRO A 198 -1.66 -0.92 16.12
N SER A 199 -2.55 -0.78 17.11
CA SER A 199 -3.91 -1.34 17.08
C SER A 199 -4.71 -0.91 15.85
N ARG A 200 -4.50 0.33 15.38
CA ARG A 200 -5.12 0.86 14.15
C ARG A 200 -4.73 0.06 12.92
N VAL A 201 -3.45 -0.30 12.78
CA VAL A 201 -2.93 -1.07 11.64
C VAL A 201 -3.53 -2.48 11.67
N VAL A 202 -3.61 -3.11 12.85
CA VAL A 202 -4.26 -4.42 12.99
C VAL A 202 -5.71 -4.40 12.49
N GLY A 203 -6.50 -3.40 12.90
CA GLY A 203 -7.90 -3.30 12.48
C GLY A 203 -8.07 -3.11 10.97
N VAL A 204 -7.22 -2.28 10.35
CA VAL A 204 -7.23 -2.05 8.90
C VAL A 204 -6.88 -3.35 8.16
N VAL A 205 -5.77 -3.98 8.52
CA VAL A 205 -5.29 -5.20 7.88
C VAL A 205 -6.30 -6.33 8.03
N ALA A 206 -6.85 -6.53 9.23
CA ALA A 206 -7.88 -7.54 9.49
C ALA A 206 -9.08 -7.41 8.55
N SER A 207 -9.42 -6.18 8.14
CA SER A 207 -10.62 -5.88 7.35
C SER A 207 -10.41 -5.84 5.82
N MET A 208 -9.18 -5.98 5.32
CA MET A 208 -8.85 -5.76 3.89
C MET A 208 -9.64 -6.61 2.89
N HIS A 209 -9.74 -7.93 3.10
CA HIS A 209 -10.45 -8.83 2.18
C HIS A 209 -11.88 -9.13 2.62
N GLN A 210 -12.15 -9.01 3.92
CA GLN A 210 -13.41 -9.36 4.54
C GLN A 210 -13.58 -8.43 5.73
N TYR A 211 -14.71 -7.74 5.81
CA TYR A 211 -15.01 -6.90 6.97
C TYR A 211 -14.95 -7.73 8.26
N GLN A 212 -14.19 -7.27 9.25
CA GLN A 212 -14.03 -7.94 10.55
C GLN A 212 -14.46 -6.99 11.67
N GLU A 213 -15.74 -7.05 12.06
CA GLU A 213 -16.31 -6.21 13.12
C GLU A 213 -15.60 -6.40 14.47
N ASP A 214 -15.15 -7.63 14.78
CA ASP A 214 -14.45 -7.98 16.02
C ASP A 214 -13.09 -8.63 15.71
N TRP A 215 -12.18 -7.87 15.08
CA TRP A 215 -10.80 -8.31 14.88
C TRP A 215 -10.08 -8.58 16.21
N GLN A 216 -10.51 -7.94 17.31
CA GLN A 216 -10.02 -8.20 18.66
C GLN A 216 -10.33 -9.63 19.11
N LYS A 217 -11.47 -10.21 18.71
CA LYS A 217 -11.75 -11.63 18.93
C LYS A 217 -10.79 -12.52 18.16
N ARG A 218 -10.47 -12.19 16.91
CA ARG A 218 -9.48 -12.95 16.12
C ARG A 218 -8.12 -12.94 16.83
N MET A 219 -7.70 -11.79 17.34
CA MET A 219 -6.49 -11.66 18.19
C MET A 219 -6.54 -12.55 19.43
N ARG A 220 -7.65 -12.54 20.19
CA ARG A 220 -7.83 -13.42 21.36
C ARG A 220 -7.82 -14.90 21.00
N GLU A 221 -8.30 -15.25 19.81
CA GLU A 221 -8.32 -16.62 19.30
C GLU A 221 -6.94 -17.12 18.87
N LEU A 222 -6.02 -16.24 18.47
CA LEU A 222 -4.60 -16.61 18.24
C LEU A 222 -3.99 -17.24 19.51
N ARG A 223 -4.41 -16.80 20.71
CA ARG A 223 -3.98 -17.43 21.97
C ARG A 223 -4.38 -18.89 22.11
N LYS A 224 -5.41 -19.35 21.39
CA LYS A 224 -5.79 -20.77 21.34
C LYS A 224 -4.82 -21.59 20.49
N LEU A 225 -4.08 -20.93 19.58
CA LEU A 225 -3.07 -21.54 18.74
C LEU A 225 -1.69 -21.62 19.41
N GLY A 226 -1.53 -21.05 20.61
CA GLY A 226 -0.25 -20.97 21.33
C GLY A 226 0.50 -19.67 21.08
N TRP A 227 -0.16 -18.66 20.51
CA TRP A 227 0.41 -17.34 20.31
C TRP A 227 0.17 -16.46 21.53
N ASP A 228 1.08 -15.52 21.80
CA ASP A 228 0.94 -14.56 22.89
C ASP A 228 1.50 -13.19 22.49
N TYR A 229 0.96 -12.15 23.10
CA TYR A 229 1.32 -10.76 22.87
C TYR A 229 0.99 -9.87 24.06
N ASP A 230 1.82 -8.87 24.33
CA ASP A 230 1.55 -7.83 25.32
C ASP A 230 0.74 -6.68 24.70
N THR A 231 -0.08 -6.03 25.51
CA THR A 231 -0.76 -4.79 25.13
C THR A 231 -0.09 -3.59 25.79
N ILE A 232 0.47 -2.70 24.98
CA ILE A 232 1.19 -1.51 25.42
C ILE A 232 0.32 -0.29 25.15
N LYS A 233 0.21 0.63 26.10
CA LYS A 233 -0.54 1.88 25.94
C LYS A 233 0.43 3.07 25.98
N ARG A 234 0.30 4.00 25.03
CA ARG A 234 1.11 5.22 24.93
C ARG A 234 0.21 6.43 24.72
N LYS A 235 0.58 7.58 25.28
CA LYS A 235 -0.12 8.85 25.03
C LYS A 235 0.55 9.55 23.85
N GLU A 236 -0.20 9.77 22.77
CA GLU A 236 0.27 10.39 21.54
C GLU A 236 -0.73 11.44 21.10
N ASN A 237 -0.27 12.68 20.90
CA ASN A 237 -1.11 13.81 20.50
C ASN A 237 -2.38 13.94 21.38
N GLY A 238 -2.20 13.80 22.71
CA GLY A 238 -3.28 13.87 23.68
C GLY A 238 -4.20 12.65 23.75
N ARG A 239 -4.03 11.64 22.90
CA ARG A 239 -4.87 10.43 22.86
C ARG A 239 -4.10 9.20 23.31
N ILE A 240 -4.75 8.32 24.07
CA ILE A 240 -4.18 7.01 24.40
C ILE A 240 -4.29 6.11 23.17
N ARG A 241 -3.15 5.59 22.72
CA ARG A 241 -3.02 4.62 21.64
C ARG A 241 -2.59 3.28 22.21
N SER A 242 -3.12 2.21 21.64
CA SER A 242 -2.78 0.83 22.02
C SER A 242 -1.90 0.20 20.95
N TYR A 243 -0.92 -0.55 21.40
CA TYR A 243 0.06 -1.28 20.60
C TYR A 243 0.11 -2.72 21.08
N TYR A 244 0.49 -3.63 20.19
CA TYR A 244 0.70 -5.04 20.51
C TYR A 244 2.14 -5.43 20.28
N ARG A 245 2.73 -6.14 21.23
CA ARG A 245 4.07 -6.73 21.11
C ARG A 245 3.93 -8.23 21.10
N LEU A 246 4.23 -8.88 19.98
CA LEU A 246 4.23 -10.34 19.92
C LEU A 246 5.34 -10.89 20.82
N THR A 247 4.99 -11.83 21.71
CA THR A 247 5.91 -12.43 22.69
C THR A 247 6.10 -13.93 22.46
N ALA A 248 5.12 -14.60 21.86
CA ALA A 248 5.23 -15.99 21.45
C ALA A 248 4.37 -16.26 20.20
N PHE A 249 4.84 -17.16 19.34
CA PHE A 249 4.07 -17.68 18.23
C PHE A 249 4.50 -19.10 17.91
N THR A 250 3.64 -19.81 17.19
CA THR A 250 3.86 -21.17 16.71
C THR A 250 3.62 -21.23 15.21
N ASP A 251 4.00 -22.34 14.59
CA ASP A 251 3.63 -22.61 13.21
C ASP A 251 2.11 -22.65 13.04
N TRP A 252 1.65 -22.25 11.85
CA TRP A 252 0.23 -22.33 11.53
C TRP A 252 -0.22 -23.79 11.47
N PRO A 253 -1.43 -24.09 11.94
CA PRO A 253 -1.99 -25.43 11.77
C PRO A 253 -2.26 -25.72 10.29
N ASP A 254 -2.21 -26.98 9.93
CA ASP A 254 -2.61 -27.43 8.59
C ASP A 254 -4.11 -27.20 8.37
N GLY A 255 -4.46 -26.78 7.16
CA GLY A 255 -5.85 -26.54 6.76
C GLY A 255 -6.45 -25.26 7.38
N ASN A 256 -7.75 -25.30 7.67
CA ASN A 256 -8.52 -24.12 8.08
C ASN A 256 -8.27 -23.73 9.54
N ILE A 257 -7.80 -22.51 9.77
CA ILE A 257 -7.36 -22.05 11.10
C ILE A 257 -8.55 -21.92 12.07
N ALA A 258 -9.70 -21.42 11.59
CA ALA A 258 -10.88 -21.25 12.43
C ALA A 258 -11.45 -22.59 12.91
N ALA A 259 -11.42 -23.62 12.05
CA ALA A 259 -11.82 -24.98 12.40
C ALA A 259 -10.90 -25.57 13.48
N GLU A 260 -9.58 -25.38 13.34
CA GLU A 260 -8.62 -25.84 14.34
C GLU A 260 -8.81 -25.16 15.70
N ILE A 261 -9.03 -23.84 15.71
CA ILE A 261 -9.34 -23.09 16.93
C ILE A 261 -10.56 -23.72 17.62
N LYS A 262 -11.65 -23.95 16.88
CA LYS A 262 -12.87 -24.56 17.41
C LYS A 262 -12.63 -25.96 17.96
N ARG A 263 -11.79 -26.77 17.30
CA ARG A 263 -11.40 -28.10 17.76
C ARG A 263 -10.66 -28.03 19.10
N ARG A 264 -9.65 -27.15 19.23
CA ARG A 264 -8.89 -26.95 20.47
C ARG A 264 -9.79 -26.44 21.61
N GLU A 265 -10.72 -25.54 21.32
CA GLU A 265 -11.68 -25.05 22.31
C GLU A 265 -12.60 -26.17 22.82
N LYS A 266 -13.13 -27.02 21.93
CA LYS A 266 -13.97 -28.16 22.31
C LYS A 266 -13.19 -29.17 23.15
N ALA A 267 -11.94 -29.46 22.79
CA ALA A 267 -11.08 -30.35 23.56
C ALA A 267 -10.81 -29.80 24.97
N LYS A 268 -10.50 -28.51 25.10
CA LYS A 268 -10.27 -27.86 26.40
C LYS A 268 -11.53 -27.83 27.28
N LYS A 269 -12.72 -27.67 26.69
CA LYS A 269 -13.99 -27.77 27.42
C LYS A 269 -14.24 -29.18 27.94
N ARG A 270 -13.98 -30.20 27.12
CA ARG A 270 -14.12 -31.62 27.52
C ARG A 270 -13.15 -32.02 28.63
N ALA A 271 -11.92 -31.52 28.61
CA ALA A 271 -10.94 -31.80 29.66
C ALA A 271 -11.22 -31.09 31.00
N LYS A 272 -12.15 -30.13 31.02
CA LYS A 272 -12.57 -29.40 32.23
C LYS A 272 -13.90 -29.92 32.80
N SER A 273 -14.61 -30.76 32.06
CA SER A 273 -15.85 -31.43 32.46
C SER A 273 -15.54 -32.82 32.98
#